data_AF-A0A9E1IPN8-F1
#
_entry.id   AF-A0A9E1IPN8-F1
#
_cell.length_a   1.000
_cell.length_b   1.000
_cell.length_c   1.000
_cell.angle_alpha   90.00
_cell.angle_beta   90.00
_cell.angle_gamma   90.00
#
_symmetry.space_group_name_H-M   'P 1'
#
loop_
_entity.id
_entity.type
_entity.pdbx_description
1 polymer ?
#
loop_
_entity_poly.entity_id
_entity_poly.type
_entity_poly.pdbx_seq_one_letter_code
_entity_poly.pdbx_strand_id
1 'polypeptide(L)'
;MAETRTNAGNAFDLFVESYEAKYPKATLSLQKDREELLAFYDFPAMHWQSIRTSNPIESTFGTICHRTKRTKGCLNRDGMLHMMFKLSQCAEQKWIRLRGFDYLAKVIEGVKFKDGIEVISKNQMSA
;
A
#
# COMPACT_ATOMS: atom_id res chain seq x y z
N MET A 1 3.08 14.78 6.12
CA MET A 1 2.49 13.55 6.71
C MET A 1 2.67 13.62 8.20
N ALA A 2 1.77 13.02 8.95
CA ALA A 2 2.00 12.83 10.37
C ALA A 2 3.26 11.95 10.55
N GLU A 3 4.21 12.45 11.33
CA GLU A 3 5.48 11.77 11.59
C GLU A 3 5.32 10.51 12.44
N THR A 4 4.23 10.42 13.22
CA THR A 4 3.94 9.33 14.14
C THR A 4 2.52 8.81 14.00
N ARG A 5 2.29 7.56 14.41
CA ARG A 5 0.96 6.92 14.45
C ARG A 5 -0.03 7.71 15.29
N THR A 6 0.41 8.30 16.40
CA THR A 6 -0.44 9.16 17.25
C THR A 6 -0.92 10.40 16.51
N ASN A 7 0.00 11.10 15.83
CA ASN A 7 -0.37 12.28 15.05
C ASN A 7 -1.28 11.92 13.86
N ALA A 8 -1.10 10.74 13.27
CA ALA A 8 -1.97 10.22 12.22
C ALA A 8 -3.38 9.91 12.76
N GLY A 9 -3.48 9.36 13.97
CA GLY A 9 -4.75 9.14 14.66
C GLY A 9 -5.51 10.44 14.88
N ASN A 10 -4.86 11.47 15.42
CA ASN A 10 -5.48 12.78 15.61
C ASN A 10 -5.98 13.40 14.29
N ALA A 11 -5.18 13.27 13.22
CA ALA A 11 -5.58 13.75 11.89
C ALA A 11 -6.75 12.94 11.30
N PHE A 12 -6.82 11.63 11.59
CA PHE A 12 -7.92 10.76 11.19
C PHE A 12 -9.22 11.17 11.88
N ASP A 13 -9.18 11.40 13.19
CA ASP A 13 -10.35 11.81 13.97
C ASP A 13 -10.88 13.18 13.49
N LEU A 14 -9.99 14.12 13.21
CA LEU A 14 -10.35 15.42 12.63
C LEU A 14 -10.98 15.28 11.22
N PHE A 15 -10.49 14.33 10.40
CA PHE A 15 -11.08 14.06 9.09
C PHE A 15 -12.50 13.52 9.22
N VAL A 16 -12.74 12.59 10.15
CA VAL A 16 -14.07 12.04 10.42
C VAL A 16 -15.02 13.16 10.86
N GLU A 17 -14.64 13.95 11.86
CA GLU A 17 -15.45 15.06 12.37
C GLU A 17 -15.82 16.07 11.27
N SER A 18 -14.87 16.38 10.40
CA SER A 18 -15.06 17.37 9.33
C SER A 18 -15.98 16.88 8.19
N TYR A 19 -15.96 15.58 7.88
CA TYR A 19 -16.58 15.05 6.66
C TYR A 19 -17.72 14.07 6.90
N GLU A 20 -17.95 13.60 8.11
CA GLU A 20 -18.99 12.62 8.43
C GLU A 20 -20.38 13.11 8.04
N ALA A 21 -20.71 14.38 8.33
CA ALA A 21 -22.00 14.96 7.97
C ALA A 21 -22.26 14.96 6.45
N LYS A 22 -21.21 15.09 5.64
CA LYS A 22 -21.31 15.14 4.18
C LYS A 22 -21.22 13.77 3.52
N TYR A 23 -20.39 12.88 4.06
CA TYR A 23 -20.05 11.58 3.47
C TYR A 23 -20.05 10.45 4.51
N PRO A 24 -21.19 10.14 5.15
CA PRO A 24 -21.25 9.23 6.29
C PRO A 24 -20.81 7.79 5.94
N LYS A 25 -21.06 7.36 4.69
CA LYS A 25 -20.65 6.01 4.23
C LYS A 25 -19.13 5.90 4.05
N ALA A 26 -18.49 6.98 3.59
CA ALA A 26 -17.05 6.99 3.37
C ALA A 26 -16.29 7.01 4.70
N THR A 27 -16.73 7.84 5.64
CA THR A 27 -16.14 7.91 6.99
C THR A 27 -16.33 6.59 7.75
N LEU A 28 -17.50 5.95 7.64
CA LEU A 28 -17.74 4.64 8.26
C LEU A 28 -16.81 3.55 7.70
N SER A 29 -16.58 3.53 6.39
CA SER A 29 -15.64 2.58 5.78
C SER A 29 -14.21 2.81 6.27
N LEU A 30 -13.78 4.07 6.37
CA LEU A 30 -12.45 4.38 6.88
C LEU A 30 -12.30 4.00 8.35
N GLN A 31 -13.29 4.28 9.19
CA GLN A 31 -13.26 3.97 10.62
C GLN A 31 -13.14 2.47 10.88
N LYS A 32 -13.83 1.66 10.07
CA LYS A 32 -13.79 0.20 10.18
C LYS A 32 -12.37 -0.35 10.02
N ASP A 33 -11.62 0.18 9.07
CA ASP A 33 -10.30 -0.31 8.68
C ASP A 33 -9.15 0.58 9.24
N ARG A 34 -9.40 1.29 10.35
CA ARG A 34 -8.46 2.27 10.93
C ARG A 34 -7.11 1.67 11.26
N GLU A 35 -7.09 0.47 11.85
CA GLU A 35 -5.85 -0.20 12.26
C GLU A 35 -5.03 -0.64 11.04
N GLU A 36 -5.68 -1.20 10.02
CA GLU A 36 -5.06 -1.63 8.78
C GLU A 36 -4.49 -0.44 7.99
N LEU A 37 -5.19 0.69 7.97
CA LEU A 37 -4.75 1.92 7.30
C LEU A 37 -3.52 2.55 7.98
N LEU A 38 -3.32 2.31 9.27
CA LEU A 38 -2.18 2.83 10.04
C LEU A 38 -1.07 1.80 10.28
N ALA A 39 -1.26 0.54 9.88
CA ALA A 39 -0.27 -0.53 10.05
C ALA A 39 1.07 -0.25 9.36
N PHE A 40 1.10 0.63 8.34
CA PHE A 40 2.35 0.99 7.66
C PHE A 40 3.38 1.66 8.59
N TYR A 41 2.96 2.24 9.72
CA TYR A 41 3.88 2.81 10.73
C TYR A 41 4.73 1.75 11.45
N ASP A 42 4.32 0.48 11.38
CA ASP A 42 5.06 -0.66 11.94
C ASP A 42 6.15 -1.19 10.97
N PHE A 43 6.33 -0.52 9.82
CA PHE A 43 7.37 -0.80 8.82
C PHE A 43 8.36 0.37 8.70
N PRO A 44 9.57 0.16 8.15
CA PRO A 44 10.57 1.21 7.97
C PRO A 44 10.02 2.45 7.25
N ALA A 45 10.42 3.65 7.70
CA ALA A 45 9.96 4.91 7.12
C ALA A 45 10.21 5.01 5.60
N MET A 46 11.30 4.40 5.12
CA MET A 46 11.64 4.32 3.70
C MET A 46 10.59 3.57 2.86
N HIS A 47 9.88 2.60 3.45
CA HIS A 47 8.89 1.78 2.75
C HIS A 47 7.54 2.49 2.61
N TRP A 48 7.24 3.47 3.46
CA TRP A 48 5.91 4.09 3.56
C TRP A 48 5.37 4.66 2.24
N GLN A 49 6.25 5.20 1.40
CA GLN A 49 5.85 5.73 0.10
C GLN A 49 5.47 4.62 -0.89
N SER A 50 6.16 3.48 -0.83
CA SER A 50 5.86 2.31 -1.66
C SER A 50 4.63 1.55 -1.16
N ILE A 51 4.40 1.46 0.15
CA ILE A 51 3.24 0.76 0.72
C ILE A 51 1.93 1.50 0.41
N ARG A 52 1.93 2.84 0.49
CA ARG A 52 0.71 3.63 0.33
C ARG A 52 0.37 3.95 -1.12
N THR A 53 1.26 3.71 -2.09
CA THR A 53 0.95 3.97 -3.50
C THR A 53 0.14 2.82 -4.08
N SER A 54 -1.02 3.13 -4.67
CA SER A 54 -1.81 2.18 -5.44
C SER A 54 -1.36 2.08 -6.90
N ASN A 55 -0.41 2.91 -7.33
CA ASN A 55 0.00 3.00 -8.74
C ASN A 55 0.48 1.66 -9.35
N PRO A 56 1.27 0.81 -8.67
CA PRO A 56 1.65 -0.50 -9.22
C PRO A 56 0.43 -1.39 -9.54
N ILE A 57 -0.65 -1.25 -8.78
CA ILE A 57 -1.91 -1.97 -8.99
C ILE A 57 -2.73 -1.25 -10.08
N GLU A 58 -3.08 0.01 -9.86
CA GLU A 58 -3.96 0.79 -10.74
C GLU A 58 -3.42 0.97 -12.15
N SER A 59 -2.12 1.22 -12.31
CA SER A 59 -1.49 1.38 -13.63
C SER A 59 -1.52 0.09 -14.45
N THR A 60 -1.22 -1.04 -13.79
CA THR A 60 -1.26 -2.37 -14.40
C THR A 60 -2.67 -2.73 -14.85
N PHE A 61 -3.66 -2.60 -13.95
CA PHE A 61 -5.06 -2.90 -14.26
C PHE A 61 -5.67 -1.90 -15.23
N GLY A 62 -5.26 -0.62 -15.20
CA GLY A 62 -5.72 0.39 -16.15
C GLY A 62 -5.42 0.00 -17.60
N THR A 63 -4.24 -0.58 -17.85
CA THR A 63 -3.85 -1.08 -19.18
C THR A 63 -4.72 -2.26 -19.61
N ILE A 64 -4.98 -3.21 -18.70
CA ILE A 64 -5.81 -4.39 -18.95
C ILE A 64 -7.27 -3.97 -19.23
N CYS A 65 -7.85 -3.11 -18.41
CA CYS A 65 -9.20 -2.58 -18.58
C CYS A 65 -9.32 -1.83 -19.92
N HIS A 66 -8.33 -1.01 -20.27
CA HIS A 66 -8.32 -0.30 -21.55
C HIS A 66 -8.36 -1.27 -22.74
N ARG A 67 -7.53 -2.32 -22.73
CA ARG A 67 -7.50 -3.32 -23.81
C ARG A 67 -8.77 -4.16 -23.85
N THR A 68 -9.30 -4.55 -22.71
CA THR A 68 -10.58 -5.26 -22.60
C THR A 68 -11.74 -4.46 -23.22
N LYS A 69 -11.79 -3.14 -22.96
CA LYS A 69 -12.78 -2.26 -23.59
C LYS A 69 -12.60 -2.16 -25.10
N ARG A 70 -11.36 -2.18 -25.59
CA ARG A 70 -11.04 -2.13 -27.03
C ARG A 70 -11.38 -3.42 -27.77
N THR A 71 -11.26 -4.58 -27.13
CA THR A 71 -11.57 -5.89 -27.75
C THR A 71 -13.07 -6.16 -27.88
N LYS A 72 -13.94 -5.36 -27.23
CA LYS A 72 -15.42 -5.42 -27.39
C LYS A 72 -16.03 -6.83 -27.27
N GLY A 73 -15.45 -7.69 -26.44
CA GLY A 73 -15.95 -9.05 -26.23
C GLY A 73 -15.58 -10.05 -27.35
N CYS A 74 -14.70 -9.70 -28.28
CA CYS A 74 -14.25 -10.60 -29.35
C CYS A 74 -13.36 -11.76 -28.88
N LEU A 75 -13.02 -11.84 -27.59
CA LEU A 75 -12.15 -12.88 -27.03
C LEU A 75 -12.98 -13.89 -26.25
N ASN A 76 -12.69 -15.18 -26.44
CA ASN A 76 -13.13 -16.23 -25.53
C ASN A 76 -12.38 -16.14 -24.19
N ARG A 77 -12.79 -16.94 -23.19
CA ARG A 77 -12.20 -16.91 -21.84
C ARG A 77 -10.67 -17.05 -21.86
N ASP A 78 -10.18 -18.04 -22.61
CA ASP A 78 -8.75 -18.36 -22.62
C ASP A 78 -7.94 -17.27 -23.35
N GLY A 79 -8.49 -16.71 -24.43
CA GLY A 79 -7.93 -15.55 -25.12
C GLY A 79 -7.86 -14.30 -24.24
N MET A 80 -8.88 -14.08 -23.40
CA MET A 80 -8.86 -12.99 -22.40
C MET A 80 -7.77 -13.22 -21.36
N LEU A 81 -7.64 -14.44 -20.83
CA LEU A 81 -6.59 -14.79 -19.87
C LEU A 81 -5.18 -14.58 -20.45
N HIS A 82 -4.94 -15.03 -21.70
CA HIS A 82 -3.68 -14.80 -22.38
C HIS A 82 -3.38 -13.31 -22.59
N MET A 83 -4.38 -12.52 -22.97
CA MET A 83 -4.24 -11.07 -23.11
C MET A 83 -3.88 -10.43 -21.78
N MET A 84 -4.62 -10.73 -20.70
CA MET A 84 -4.35 -10.21 -19.36
C MET A 84 -2.94 -10.55 -18.91
N PHE A 85 -2.54 -11.81 -19.04
CA PHE A 85 -1.20 -12.28 -18.68
C PHE A 85 -0.11 -11.53 -19.45
N LYS A 86 -0.23 -11.41 -20.78
CA LYS A 86 0.76 -10.69 -21.59
C LYS A 86 0.85 -9.21 -21.25
N LEU A 87 -0.27 -8.55 -20.98
CA LEU A 87 -0.27 -7.15 -20.56
C LEU A 87 0.35 -6.95 -19.17
N SER A 88 0.11 -7.87 -18.24
CA SER A 88 0.78 -7.89 -16.94
C SER A 88 2.30 -8.05 -17.07
N GLN A 89 2.77 -8.96 -17.94
CA GLN A 89 4.21 -9.11 -18.21
C GLN A 89 4.83 -7.83 -18.79
N CYS A 90 4.12 -7.10 -19.65
CA CYS A 90 4.59 -5.82 -20.17
C CYS A 90 4.65 -4.73 -19.08
N ALA A 91 3.71 -4.75 -18.12
CA ALA A 91 3.69 -3.80 -17.02
C ALA A 91 4.81 -4.06 -16.01
N GLU A 92 5.09 -5.34 -15.71
CA GLU A 92 6.15 -5.78 -14.79
C GLU A 92 7.52 -5.20 -15.13
N GLN A 93 7.85 -5.08 -16.41
CA GLN A 93 9.13 -4.54 -16.89
C GLN A 93 9.41 -3.10 -16.42
N LYS A 94 8.37 -2.35 -16.04
CA LYS A 94 8.49 -0.95 -15.57
C LYS A 94 8.42 -0.83 -14.06
N TRP A 95 8.27 -1.93 -13.33
CA TRP A 95 8.15 -1.87 -11.88
C TRP A 95 9.48 -1.50 -11.23
N ILE A 96 9.38 -0.64 -10.22
CA ILE A 96 10.52 -0.14 -9.47
C ILE A 96 10.65 -0.99 -8.20
N ARG A 97 11.90 -1.27 -7.80
CA ARG A 97 12.17 -1.95 -6.52
C ARG A 97 11.58 -1.16 -5.34
N LEU A 98 11.26 -1.88 -4.27
CA LEU A 98 10.84 -1.29 -3.01
C LEU A 98 11.86 -0.24 -2.55
N ARG A 99 11.41 0.97 -2.18
CA ARG A 99 12.30 1.99 -1.63
C ARG A 99 12.91 1.47 -0.33
N GLY A 100 14.21 1.65 -0.11
CA GLY A 100 14.88 1.09 1.07
C GLY A 100 14.88 -0.45 1.08
N PHE A 101 15.13 -1.06 -0.08
CA PHE A 101 15.17 -2.51 -0.26
C PHE A 101 16.09 -3.22 0.76
N ASP A 102 17.17 -2.59 1.19
CA ASP A 102 18.10 -3.15 2.18
C ASP A 102 17.44 -3.44 3.54
N TYR A 103 16.40 -2.70 3.91
CA TYR A 103 15.62 -2.93 5.13
C TYR A 103 14.66 -4.12 5.02
N LEU A 104 14.45 -4.67 3.82
CA LEU A 104 13.55 -5.80 3.62
C LEU A 104 14.02 -7.04 4.38
N ALA A 105 15.34 -7.27 4.45
CA ALA A 105 15.91 -8.37 5.24
C ALA A 105 15.50 -8.27 6.72
N LYS A 106 15.61 -7.07 7.31
CA LYS A 106 15.20 -6.82 8.71
C LYS A 106 13.71 -7.05 8.93
N VAL A 107 12.87 -6.69 7.96
CA VAL A 107 11.43 -6.94 8.02
C VAL A 107 11.14 -8.44 7.98
N ILE A 108 11.83 -9.21 7.13
CA ILE A 108 11.69 -10.68 7.05
C ILE A 108 12.15 -11.36 8.34
N GLU A 109 13.21 -10.86 8.97
CA GLU A 109 13.70 -11.34 10.28
C GLU A 109 12.77 -10.99 11.45
N GLY A 110 11.73 -10.17 11.22
CA GLY A 110 10.76 -9.80 12.24
C GLY A 110 11.22 -8.69 13.19
N VAL A 111 12.21 -7.89 12.79
CA VAL A 111 12.63 -6.71 13.54
C VAL A 111 11.45 -5.74 13.68
N LYS A 112 11.19 -5.28 14.90
CA LYS A 112 10.07 -4.36 15.16
C LYS A 112 10.47 -2.93 14.83
N PHE A 113 9.59 -2.24 14.10
CA PHE A 113 9.69 -0.81 13.87
C PHE A 113 8.57 -0.10 14.61
N LYS A 114 8.88 1.06 15.17
CA LYS A 114 7.89 1.97 15.75
C LYS A 114 8.04 3.32 15.07
N ASP A 115 6.95 3.79 14.46
CA ASP A 115 6.95 5.03 13.67
C ASP A 115 8.07 5.04 12.61
N GLY A 116 8.36 3.86 12.03
CA GLY A 116 9.37 3.70 10.99
C GLY A 116 10.82 3.68 11.46
N ILE A 117 11.06 3.73 12.77
CA ILE A 117 12.39 3.62 13.40
C ILE A 117 12.54 2.24 14.03
N GLU A 118 13.70 1.63 13.84
CA GLU A 118 14.03 0.32 14.41
C GLU A 118 14.07 0.38 15.95
N VAL A 119 13.32 -0.51 16.60
CA VAL A 119 13.31 -0.60 18.07
C VAL A 119 14.44 -1.54 18.49
N ILE A 120 15.61 -0.96 18.80
CA ILE A 120 16.73 -1.73 19.35
C ILE A 120 16.38 -2.14 20.78
N SER A 121 16.07 -3.42 20.99
CA SER A 121 15.94 -3.96 22.34
C SER A 121 17.31 -3.92 23.02
N LYS A 122 17.42 -3.28 24.19
CA LYS A 122 18.68 -3.03 24.94
C LYS A 122 19.46 -4.29 25.37
N ASN A 123 19.09 -5.50 24.92
CA ASN A 123 19.76 -6.75 25.30
C ASN A 123 21.04 -7.07 24.50
N GLN A 124 21.49 -6.18 23.61
CA GLN A 124 22.77 -6.33 22.88
C GLN A 124 23.89 -5.38 23.33
N MET A 125 23.69 -4.60 24.40
CA MET A 125 24.75 -3.82 25.04
C MET A 125 25.23 -4.51 26.33
N SER A 126 25.75 -5.72 26.22
CA SER A 126 26.55 -6.38 27.28
C SER A 126 27.20 -7.65 26.73
N ALA A 127 28.35 -7.49 26.10
CA ALA A 127 29.42 -8.49 26.00
C ALA A 127 30.73 -7.76 25.76
#